data_AF-A0A1G4Y846-F1
#
_entry.id   AF-A0A1G4Y846-F1
#
_cell.length_a   1.000
_cell.length_b   1.000
_cell.length_c   1.000
_cell.angle_alpha   90.00
_cell.angle_beta   90.00
_cell.angle_gamma   90.00
#
_symmetry.space_group_name_H-M   'P 1'
#
loop_
_entity.id
_entity.type
_entity.pdbx_description
1 polymer ?
#
loop_
_entity_poly.entity_id
_entity_poly.type
_entity_poly.pdbx_seq_one_letter_code
_entity_poly.pdbx_strand_id
1 'polypeptide(L)' 'MSKVSAYYSINPTDPDVHHDQSDCPSGQQIPAHNRRSGTNGYPKCKHCRDM' A
#
# COMPACT_ATOMS: atom_id res chain seq x y z
N MET A 1 -0.30 5.37 -13.45
CA MET A 1 0.42 5.87 -12.27
C MET A 1 -0.22 7.13 -11.76
N SER A 2 -1.39 6.99 -11.14
CA SER A 2 -1.93 8.10 -10.35
C SER A 2 -1.41 7.87 -8.95
N LYS A 3 -0.43 8.69 -8.56
CA LYS A 3 0.04 8.71 -7.18
C LYS A 3 -1.13 9.09 -6.28
N VAL A 4 -1.36 8.31 -5.24
CA VAL A 4 -2.40 8.52 -4.23
C VAL A 4 -1.77 8.78 -2.87
N SER A 5 -2.57 9.26 -1.94
CA SER A 5 -2.18 9.34 -0.53
C SER A 5 -1.67 8.00 -0.06
N ALA A 6 -0.54 8.00 0.67
CA ALA A 6 0.04 6.76 1.17
C ALA A 6 -0.98 5.99 2.02
N TYR A 7 -1.03 4.68 1.83
CA TYR A 7 -1.84 3.76 2.62
C TYR A 7 -1.09 2.44 2.82
N TYR A 8 -1.43 1.72 3.88
CA TYR A 8 -0.87 0.41 4.18
C TYR A 8 -1.97 -0.57 4.57
N SER A 9 -1.68 -1.87 4.53
CA SER A 9 -2.60 -2.88 5.05
C SER A 9 -2.42 -3.01 6.56
N ILE A 10 -3.52 -3.01 7.32
CA ILE A 10 -3.53 -3.34 8.76
C ILE A 10 -3.63 -4.85 9.01
N ASN A 11 -3.77 -5.65 7.96
CA ASN A 11 -3.92 -7.09 8.09
C ASN A 11 -2.55 -7.71 8.42
N PRO A 12 -2.42 -8.45 9.54
CA PRO A 12 -1.13 -9.05 9.93
C PRO A 12 -0.62 -10.13 8.97
N THR A 13 -1.45 -10.64 8.06
CA THR A 13 -0.99 -11.57 7.02
C THR A 13 -0.37 -10.89 5.81
N ASP A 14 -0.60 -9.58 5.65
CA ASP A 14 -0.07 -8.80 4.53
C ASP A 14 1.33 -8.29 4.88
N PRO A 15 2.19 -8.05 3.87
CA PRO A 15 3.50 -7.49 4.12
C PRO A 15 3.39 -6.08 4.71
N ASP A 16 4.27 -5.79 5.67
CA ASP A 16 4.49 -4.47 6.27
C ASP A 16 5.08 -3.49 5.25
N VAL A 17 4.27 -3.07 4.28
CA VAL A 17 4.62 -2.11 3.23
C VAL A 17 3.54 -1.05 3.08
N HIS A 18 3.92 0.13 2.62
CA HIS A 18 2.97 1.15 2.18
C HIS A 18 2.91 1.25 0.66
N HIS A 19 1.76 1.70 0.19
CA HIS A 19 1.42 1.93 -1.20
C HIS A 19 1.06 3.39 -1.37
N ASP A 20 1.58 4.00 -2.42
CA ASP A 20 1.26 5.38 -2.83
C ASP A 20 0.84 5.45 -4.30
N GLN A 21 0.50 4.30 -4.91
CA GLN A 21 0.06 4.20 -6.31
C GLN A 21 -1.34 3.58 -6.37
N SER A 22 -2.23 4.14 -7.20
CA SER A 22 -3.59 3.62 -7.42
C SER A 22 -3.62 2.32 -8.24
N ASP A 23 -2.62 2.12 -9.09
CA ASP A 23 -2.45 1.00 -10.01
C ASP A 23 -1.54 -0.10 -9.43
N CYS A 24 -1.22 -0.04 -8.14
CA CYS A 24 -0.44 -1.08 -7.48
C CYS A 24 -1.26 -2.38 -7.37
N PRO A 25 -0.83 -3.51 -7.98
CA PRO A 25 -1.59 -4.75 -7.95
C PRO A 25 -1.75 -5.30 -6.53
N SER A 26 -0.69 -5.22 -5.71
CA SER A 26 -0.77 -5.60 -4.29
C SER A 26 -1.65 -4.63 -3.49
N GLY A 27 -1.57 -3.33 -3.77
CA GLY A 27 -2.46 -2.33 -3.15
C GLY A 27 -3.94 -2.55 -3.46
N GLN A 28 -4.26 -2.99 -4.68
CA GLN A 28 -5.62 -3.34 -5.13
C GLN A 28 -6.15 -4.62 -4.49
N GLN A 29 -5.27 -5.55 -4.10
CA GLN A 29 -5.65 -6.75 -3.36
C GLN A 29 -6.03 -6.45 -1.90
N ILE A 30 -5.58 -5.32 -1.33
CA ILE A 30 -5.92 -4.95 0.04
C ILE A 30 -7.39 -4.52 0.10
N PRO A 31 -8.24 -5.23 0.88
CA PRO A 31 -9.62 -4.83 1.08
C PRO A 31 -9.72 -3.41 1.65
N ALA A 32 -10.71 -2.63 1.22
CA ALA A 32 -10.83 -1.24 1.66
C ALA A 32 -10.93 -1.09 3.20
N HIS A 33 -11.50 -2.07 3.90
CA HIS A 33 -11.57 -2.10 5.37
C HIS A 33 -10.21 -2.36 6.05
N ASN A 34 -9.26 -2.96 5.34
CA ASN A 34 -7.89 -3.18 5.82
C ASN A 34 -6.93 -2.07 5.39
N ARG A 35 -7.35 -1.17 4.50
CA ARG A 35 -6.53 -0.03 4.10
C ARG A 35 -6.59 1.05 5.16
N ARG A 36 -5.42 1.44 5.67
CA ARG A 36 -5.28 2.58 6.56
C ARG A 36 -4.38 3.62 5.93
N SER A 37 -4.81 4.88 6.00
CA SER A 37 -4.03 6.00 5.51
C SER A 37 -2.76 6.19 6.33
N GLY A 38 -1.68 6.59 5.65
CA GLY A 38 -0.35 6.76 6.21
C GLY A 38 0.65 5.72 5.70
N THR A 39 1.85 5.75 6.24
CA THR A 39 2.92 4.79 5.93
C THR A 39 3.22 3.85 7.08
N ASN A 40 2.80 4.18 8.30
CA ASN A 40 3.16 3.48 9.55
C ASN A 40 4.67 3.25 9.76
N GLY A 41 5.52 4.02 9.06
CA GLY A 41 6.97 3.76 9.01
C GLY A 41 7.37 2.56 8.16
N TYR A 42 6.43 1.92 7.48
CA TYR A 42 6.71 0.79 6.60
C TYR A 42 7.45 1.20 5.33
N PRO A 43 8.31 0.33 4.79
CA PRO A 43 8.94 0.57 3.49
C PRO A 43 7.91 0.65 2.36
N LYS A 44 8.30 1.26 1.23
CA LYS A 44 7.47 1.23 0.03
C LYS A 44 7.34 -0.21 -0.48
N CYS A 45 6.15 -0.55 -0.96
CA CYS A 45 5.94 -1.77 -1.73
C CYS A 45 6.89 -1.79 -2.92
N LYS A 46 7.44 -2.97 -3.24
CA LYS A 46 8.35 -3.16 -4.39
C LYS A 46 7.74 -2.62 -5.69
N HIS A 47 6.46 -2.92 -5.94
CA HIS A 47 5.77 -2.38 -7.11
C HIS A 47 5.72 -0.86 -7.09
N CYS A 48 5.29 -0.22 -6.00
CA CYS A 48 5.25 1.24 -5.87
C CYS A 48 6.64 1.91 -5.86
N ARG A 49 7.71 1.16 -5.62
CA ARG A 49 9.09 1.66 -5.68
C ARG A 49 9.67 1.59 -7.09
N ASP A 50 9.35 0.51 -7.80
CA ASP A 50 9.83 0.27 -9.17
C ASP A 50 8.92 0.94 -10.21
N MET A 51 7.87 1.64 -9.74
CA MET A 51 6.86 2.42 -10.47
C MET A 51 7.00 3.91 -10.16
#